data_AF-A0A2S9FSE4-F1
#
_entry.id   AF-A0A2S9FSE4-F1
#
_cell.length_a   1.000
_cell.length_b   1.000
_cell.length_c   1.000
_cell.angle_alpha   90.00
_cell.angle_beta   90.00
_cell.angle_gamma   90.00
#
_symmetry.space_group_name_H-M   'P 1'
#
loop_
_entity.id
_entity.type
_entity.pdbx_description
1 polymer ?
#
loop_
_entity_poly.entity_id
_entity_poly.type
_entity_poly.pdbx_seq_one_letter_code
_entity_poly.pdbx_strand_id
1 'polypeptide(L)'
;HKMTTYDADSIHLSRVGFDDLLPVCADLLAMTRQQRAALGPMHEGRVDVIGGGALIVQELAAVLGERAGITELVVSEHDILDGIALSIA
;
A
#
# COMPACT_ATOMS: atom_id res chain seq x y z
N HIS A 1 -8.94 4.86 -2.79
CA HIS A 1 -10.17 4.29 -3.43
C HIS A 1 -10.99 3.52 -2.40
N LYS A 2 -12.32 3.63 -2.38
CA LYS A 2 -13.21 2.87 -1.48
C LYS A 2 -13.63 1.55 -2.12
N MET A 3 -12.68 0.65 -2.34
CA MET A 3 -12.90 -0.60 -3.05
C MET A 3 -13.43 -1.69 -2.12
N THR A 4 -14.45 -2.42 -2.57
CA THR A 4 -15.02 -3.56 -1.83
C THR A 4 -14.27 -4.85 -2.10
N THR A 5 -13.53 -4.94 -3.21
CA THR A 5 -12.69 -6.08 -3.61
C THR A 5 -11.41 -5.57 -4.25
N TYR A 6 -10.37 -6.39 -4.29
CA TYR A 6 -9.14 -6.05 -5.01
C TYR A 6 -9.38 -6.02 -6.53
N ASP A 7 -8.83 -5.01 -7.20
CA ASP A 7 -8.88 -4.84 -8.66
C ASP A 7 -7.58 -4.15 -9.10
N ALA A 8 -6.71 -4.91 -9.76
CA ALA A 8 -5.38 -4.48 -10.16
C ALA A 8 -5.41 -3.34 -11.19
N ASP A 9 -6.38 -3.34 -12.11
CA ASP A 9 -6.48 -2.32 -13.16
C ASP A 9 -6.86 -0.96 -12.56
N SER A 10 -7.72 -0.97 -11.54
CA SER A 10 -8.09 0.24 -10.80
C SER A 10 -6.94 0.78 -9.92
N ILE A 11 -6.04 -0.09 -9.47
CA ILE A 11 -4.95 0.25 -8.55
C ILE A 11 -3.68 0.66 -9.30
N HIS A 12 -3.37 0.03 -10.42
CA HIS A 12 -2.15 0.31 -11.17
C HIS A 12 -2.11 1.76 -11.64
N LEU A 13 -0.98 2.44 -11.39
CA LEU A 13 -0.74 3.86 -11.69
C LEU A 13 -1.69 4.83 -10.98
N SER A 14 -2.50 4.36 -10.04
CA SER A 14 -3.25 5.23 -9.14
C SER A 14 -2.29 6.06 -8.30
N ARG A 15 -2.68 7.31 -8.04
CA ARG A 15 -1.95 8.24 -7.17
C ARG A 15 -2.63 8.31 -5.82
N VAL A 16 -1.85 8.21 -4.75
CA VAL A 16 -2.38 8.27 -3.38
C VAL A 16 -1.61 9.35 -2.63
N GLY A 17 -2.31 10.43 -2.30
CA GLY A 17 -1.79 11.51 -1.46
C GLY A 17 -1.52 11.01 -0.04
N PHE A 18 -0.53 11.60 0.64
CA PHE A 18 -0.23 11.27 2.03
C PHE A 18 -1.40 11.55 2.97
N ASP A 19 -2.23 12.55 2.66
CA ASP A 19 -3.45 12.86 3.41
C ASP A 19 -4.48 11.72 3.40
N ASP A 20 -4.50 10.90 2.34
CA ASP A 20 -5.34 9.70 2.25
C ASP A 20 -4.62 8.44 2.74
N LEU A 21 -3.31 8.36 2.49
CA LEU A 21 -2.49 7.19 2.80
C LEU A 21 -2.25 7.02 4.31
N LEU A 22 -1.86 8.10 5.00
CA LEU A 22 -1.47 8.06 6.40
C LEU A 22 -2.62 7.64 7.33
N PRO A 23 -3.88 8.10 7.14
CA PRO A 23 -5.02 7.59 7.89
C PRO A 23 -5.24 6.09 7.69
N VAL A 24 -5.13 5.58 6.46
CA VAL A 24 -5.29 4.14 6.19
C VAL A 24 -4.21 3.33 6.91
N CYS A 25 -2.95 3.79 6.90
CA CYS A 25 -1.88 3.14 7.64
C CYS A 25 -2.15 3.13 9.15
N ALA A 26 -2.59 4.27 9.71
CA ALA A 26 -2.94 4.37 11.13
C ALA A 26 -4.09 3.42 11.52
N ASP A 27 -5.13 3.35 10.68
CA ASP A 27 -6.26 2.44 10.87
C ASP A 27 -5.80 0.97 10.87
N LEU A 28 -4.97 0.57 9.91
CA LEU A 28 -4.45 -0.80 9.82
C LEU A 28 -3.62 -1.21 11.04
N LEU A 29 -2.88 -0.27 11.62
CA LEU A 29 -2.10 -0.48 12.84
C LEU A 29 -2.99 -0.63 14.08
N ALA A 30 -4.09 0.13 14.14
CA ALA A 30 -5.04 0.06 15.25
C ALA A 30 -5.99 -1.16 15.18
N MET A 31 -6.20 -1.71 13.98
CA MET A 31 -7.07 -2.87 13.78
C MET A 31 -6.50 -4.15 14.43
N THR A 32 -7.40 -4.94 15.00
CA THR A 32 -7.14 -6.34 15.33
C THR A 32 -6.97 -7.17 14.05
N ARG A 33 -6.37 -8.34 14.20
CA ARG A 33 -6.28 -9.34 13.13
C ARG A 33 -7.63 -9.63 12.48
N GLN A 34 -8.68 -9.82 13.30
CA GLN A 34 -10.03 -10.12 12.81
C GLN A 34 -10.62 -8.98 11.99
N GLN A 35 -10.42 -7.74 12.40
CA GLN A 35 -10.87 -6.56 11.64
C GLN A 35 -10.14 -6.47 10.30
N ARG A 36 -8.82 -6.70 10.29
CA ARG A 36 -8.04 -6.72 9.03
C ARG A 36 -8.50 -7.81 8.07
N ALA A 37 -8.79 -9.01 8.58
CA ALA A 37 -9.29 -10.13 7.79
C ALA A 37 -10.69 -9.86 7.19
N ALA A 38 -11.45 -8.91 7.75
CA ALA A 38 -12.77 -8.53 7.25
C ALA A 38 -12.73 -7.45 6.15
N LEU A 39 -11.55 -6.87 5.86
CA LEU A 39 -11.39 -5.90 4.78
C LEU A 39 -11.43 -6.62 3.43
N GLY A 40 -12.38 -6.25 2.56
CA GLY A 40 -12.62 -6.94 1.29
C GLY A 40 -11.38 -7.10 0.38
N PRO A 41 -10.52 -6.08 0.20
CA PRO A 41 -9.28 -6.21 -0.59
C PRO A 41 -8.13 -6.95 0.13
N MET A 42 -8.26 -7.35 1.39
CA MET A 42 -7.17 -7.95 2.16
C MET A 42 -6.98 -9.42 1.80
N HIS A 43 -5.85 -9.73 1.17
CA HIS A 43 -5.44 -11.12 0.95
C HIS A 43 -5.16 -11.82 2.29
N GLU A 44 -5.59 -13.08 2.45
CA GLU A 44 -5.46 -13.83 3.72
C GLU A 44 -4.01 -13.89 4.22
N GLY A 45 -3.05 -14.13 3.32
CA GLY A 45 -1.62 -14.18 3.63
C GLY A 45 -1.01 -12.83 4.07
N ARG A 46 -1.74 -11.71 3.95
CA ARG A 46 -1.27 -10.38 4.35
C ARG A 46 -1.82 -9.92 5.70
N VAL A 47 -2.88 -10.56 6.22
CA VAL A 47 -3.61 -10.13 7.44
C VAL A 47 -2.67 -9.94 8.64
N ASP A 48 -1.72 -10.85 8.81
CA ASP A 48 -0.83 -10.89 9.97
C ASP A 48 0.34 -9.89 9.86
N VAL A 49 0.70 -9.49 8.64
CA VAL A 49 1.92 -8.69 8.36
C VAL A 49 1.64 -7.27 7.89
N ILE A 50 0.41 -6.96 7.45
CA ILE A 50 0.10 -5.67 6.83
C ILE A 50 0.36 -4.47 7.75
N GLY A 51 0.25 -4.63 9.07
CA GLY A 51 0.62 -3.58 10.02
C GLY A 51 2.09 -3.19 9.93
N GLY A 52 2.99 -4.16 9.72
CA GLY A 52 4.41 -3.86 9.51
C GLY A 52 4.65 -3.06 8.24
N GLY A 53 3.97 -3.42 7.15
CA GLY A 53 4.01 -2.65 5.91
C GLY A 53 3.48 -1.23 6.08
N ALA A 54 2.37 -1.05 6.80
CA ALA A 54 1.78 0.26 7.09
C ALA A 54 2.74 1.17 7.87
N LEU A 55 3.43 0.64 8.88
CA LEU A 55 4.43 1.39 9.65
C LEU A 55 5.60 1.85 8.77
N ILE A 56 6.15 0.94 7.96
CA ILE A 56 7.26 1.27 7.04
C ILE A 56 6.83 2.38 6.07
N VAL A 57 5.62 2.30 5.53
CA VAL A 57 5.09 3.31 4.60
C VAL A 57 4.93 4.68 5.29
N GLN A 58 4.50 4.73 6.56
CA GLN A 58 4.41 5.99 7.31
C GLN A 58 5.79 6.65 7.48
N GLU A 59 6.81 5.87 7.86
CA GLU A 59 8.17 6.38 8.00
C GLU A 59 8.76 6.85 6.66
N LEU A 60 8.52 6.09 5.58
CA LEU A 60 8.93 6.50 4.24
C LEU A 60 8.22 7.78 3.81
N ALA A 61 6.91 7.92 4.04
CA ALA A 61 6.18 9.13 3.70
C ALA A 61 6.72 10.36 4.44
N ALA A 62 7.05 10.23 5.73
CA ALA A 62 7.68 11.30 6.51
C ALA A 62 9.04 11.70 5.91
N VAL A 63 9.94 10.73 5.71
CA VAL A 63 11.29 10.98 5.17
C VAL A 63 11.24 11.56 3.75
N LEU A 64 10.37 11.05 2.88
CA LEU A 64 10.23 11.52 1.51
C LEU A 64 9.61 12.92 1.45
N GLY A 65 8.62 13.19 2.31
CA GLY A 65 8.02 14.52 2.45
C GLY A 65 9.03 15.56 2.93
N GLU A 66 9.75 15.27 4.01
CA GLU A 66 10.73 16.18 4.59
C GLU A 66 11.92 16.45 3.67
N ARG A 67 12.46 15.41 3.01
CA ARG A 67 13.71 15.53 2.25
C ARG A 67 13.52 15.92 0.80
N ALA A 68 12.40 15.55 0.18
CA ALA A 68 12.18 15.71 -1.25
C ALA A 68 10.90 16.48 -1.58
N GLY A 69 10.09 16.87 -0.58
CA GLY A 69 8.82 17.56 -0.82
C GLY A 69 7.79 16.67 -1.53
N ILE A 70 7.94 15.35 -1.47
CA ILE A 70 6.99 14.39 -2.04
C ILE A 70 5.74 14.38 -1.17
N THR A 71 4.57 14.41 -1.78
CA THR A 71 3.28 14.45 -1.06
C THR A 71 2.35 13.30 -1.42
N GLU A 72 2.77 12.43 -2.35
CA GLU A 72 1.96 11.33 -2.86
C GLU A 72 2.84 10.20 -3.42
N LEU A 73 2.29 8.99 -3.47
CA LEU A 73 2.90 7.83 -4.12
C LEU A 73 2.08 7.41 -5.33
N VAL A 74 2.75 6.79 -6.30
CA VAL A 74 2.11 6.09 -7.42
C VAL A 74 2.23 4.60 -7.19
N VAL A 75 1.12 3.87 -7.29
CA VAL A 75 1.10 2.42 -7.10
C VAL A 75 1.48 1.70 -8.41
N SER A 76 2.34 0.69 -8.32
CA SER A 76 2.67 -0.20 -9.44
C SER A 76 2.25 -1.62 -9.11
N GLU A 77 1.52 -2.27 -10.02
CA GLU A 77 1.24 -3.71 -9.96
C GLU A 77 2.33 -4.52 -10.66
N HIS A 78 3.25 -3.84 -11.37
CA HIS A 78 4.48 -4.45 -11.84
C HIS A 78 5.57 -4.33 -10.80
N ASP A 79 6.25 -5.44 -10.53
CA ASP A 79 7.27 -5.54 -9.49
C ASP A 79 8.55 -6.23 -9.99
N ILE A 80 9.32 -6.81 -9.05
CA ILE A 80 10.57 -7.50 -9.33
C ILE A 80 10.40 -8.66 -10.32
N LEU A 81 9.25 -9.34 -10.34
CA LEU A 81 9.01 -10.46 -11.24
C LEU A 81 8.96 -9.99 -12.71
N ASP A 82 8.22 -8.91 -12.98
CA ASP A 82 8.15 -8.31 -14.31
C ASP A 82 9.52 -7.77 -14.75
N GLY A 83 10.25 -7.14 -13.82
CA GLY A 83 11.60 -6.67 -14.07
C GLY A 83 12.56 -7.80 -14.47
N ILE A 84 12.50 -8.94 -13.78
CA ILE A 84 13.32 -10.12 -14.12
C ILE A 84 12.91 -10.68 -15.49
N ALA A 85 11.61 -10.82 -15.77
CA ALA A 85 11.13 -11.33 -17.04
C ALA A 85 11.57 -10.45 -18.22
N LEU A 86 11.52 -9.13 -18.07
CA LEU A 86 12.01 -8.18 -19.07
C LEU A 86 13.53 -8.24 -19.24
N SER A 87 14.28 -8.54 -18.19
CA SER A 87 15.75 -8.58 -18.25
C SER A 87 16.34 -9.75 -19.05
N ILE A 88 15.53 -10.80 -19.29
CA ILE A 88 15.93 -12.02 -20.01
C ILE A 88 15.29 -12.16 -21.40
N ALA A 89 14.49 -11.17 -21.81
CA ALA A 89 13.90 -11.05 -23.14
C ALA A 89 14.87 -10.38 -24.12
#